data_AF-A0A2V7A8M5-F1
#
_entry.id   AF-A0A2V7A8M5-F1
#
_cell.length_a   1.000
_cell.length_b   1.000
_cell.length_c   1.000
_cell.angle_alpha   90.00
_cell.angle_beta   90.00
_cell.angle_gamma   90.00
#
_symmetry.space_group_name_H-M   'P 1'
#
loop_
_entity.id
_entity.type
_entity.pdbx_description
1 polymer ?
#
loop_
_entity_poly.entity_id
_entity_poly.type
_entity_poly.pdbx_seq_one_letter_code
_entity_poly.pdbx_strand_id
1 'polypeptide(L)'
;MKAGRLPALLVLVALLGLAPEVARSQAPQTEERQNYQRFRQLPPDEKARVLKDLQRWNELPAARKRELQESYERFQKLPPEQRERLLLRQRQWETMPPEERERVMKNYQRWQQMTPEERAQARERLRQIPPAERERLREQWKKATPEERERLRERYRGQGPPHGQERPR
;
A
#
# COMPACT_ATOMS: atom_id res chain seq x y z
N MET A 1 -18.49 -6.00 9.56
CA MET A 1 -18.01 -5.28 8.37
C MET A 1 -16.76 -4.47 8.75
N LYS A 2 -15.56 -4.88 8.35
CA LYS A 2 -14.32 -4.17 8.72
C LYS A 2 -13.97 -3.17 7.62
N ALA A 3 -14.33 -1.90 7.87
CA ALA A 3 -14.05 -0.78 6.98
C ALA A 3 -12.54 -0.69 6.69
N GLY A 4 -12.19 -0.38 5.44
CA GLY A 4 -10.81 -0.25 5.01
C GLY A 4 -10.07 0.80 5.80
N ARG A 5 -9.09 0.36 6.58
CA ARG A 5 -8.30 1.21 7.45
C ARG A 5 -7.31 2.02 6.60
N LEU A 6 -7.66 3.26 6.31
CA LEU A 6 -6.74 4.39 6.15
C LEU A 6 -6.80 5.30 7.41
N PRO A 7 -6.37 4.90 8.62
CA PRO A 7 -6.51 5.79 9.77
C PRO A 7 -5.21 6.55 10.06
N ALA A 8 -4.03 6.02 9.72
CA ALA A 8 -2.79 6.58 10.24
C ALA A 8 -2.45 7.95 9.63
N LEU A 9 -2.49 8.10 8.30
CA LEU A 9 -2.15 9.40 7.68
C LEU A 9 -3.26 10.45 7.80
N LEU A 10 -4.53 10.04 7.73
CA LEU A 10 -5.67 10.95 7.86
C LEU A 10 -5.81 11.52 9.28
N VAL A 11 -5.56 10.69 10.31
CA VAL A 11 -5.60 11.15 11.71
C VAL A 11 -4.35 11.97 12.06
N LEU A 12 -3.17 11.65 11.50
CA LEU A 12 -1.98 12.46 11.73
C LEU A 12 -2.07 13.86 11.10
N VAL A 13 -2.51 13.99 9.85
CA VAL A 13 -2.62 15.30 9.19
C VAL A 13 -3.62 16.20 9.92
N ALA A 14 -4.71 15.63 10.44
CA ALA A 14 -5.70 16.36 11.23
C ALA A 14 -5.25 16.72 12.66
N LEU A 15 -4.44 15.89 13.33
CA LEU A 15 -3.96 16.15 14.69
C LEU A 15 -2.72 17.06 14.75
N LEU A 16 -1.96 17.19 13.66
CA LEU A 16 -0.72 17.96 13.62
C LEU A 16 -0.86 19.39 13.10
N GLY A 17 -2.06 19.82 12.69
CA GLY A 17 -2.34 21.20 12.32
C GLY A 17 -1.36 21.77 11.28
N LEU A 18 -0.80 20.95 10.39
CA LEU A 18 0.24 21.36 9.43
C LEU A 18 -0.35 21.92 8.13
N ALA A 19 -1.49 22.60 8.23
CA ALA A 19 -1.95 23.47 7.17
C ALA A 19 -1.08 24.73 7.15
N PRO A 20 -0.70 25.29 5.98
CA PRO A 20 -0.04 26.59 5.91
C PRO A 20 -0.86 27.63 6.68
N GLU A 21 -0.22 28.65 7.27
CA GLU A 21 -0.87 29.64 8.15
C GLU A 21 -2.14 30.29 7.52
N VAL A 22 -2.14 30.40 6.18
CA VAL A 22 -3.26 30.90 5.37
C VAL A 22 -4.48 29.95 5.37
N ALA A 23 -4.28 28.66 5.56
CA ALA A 23 -5.33 27.65 5.65
C ALA A 23 -5.87 27.47 7.08
N ARG A 24 -5.15 27.89 8.13
CA ARG A 24 -5.67 27.91 9.52
C ARG A 24 -6.78 28.94 9.74
N SER A 25 -6.86 30.00 8.92
CA SER A 25 -7.96 30.97 9.00
C SER A 25 -9.22 30.55 8.23
N GLN A 26 -9.13 29.50 7.40
CA GLN A 26 -10.22 29.03 6.53
C GLN A 26 -10.65 27.58 6.78
N ALA A 27 -9.85 26.78 7.51
CA ALA A 27 -10.27 25.46 7.95
C ALA A 27 -11.45 25.61 8.93
N PRO A 28 -12.61 25.00 8.66
CA PRO A 28 -13.73 25.12 9.57
C PRO A 28 -13.33 24.46 10.89
N GLN A 29 -13.40 25.23 11.99
CA GLN A 29 -13.13 24.79 13.37
C GLN A 29 -13.85 23.47 13.76
N THR A 30 -14.81 23.03 12.95
CA THR A 30 -15.58 21.79 13.07
C THR A 30 -14.78 20.54 12.74
N GLU A 31 -13.86 20.52 11.77
CA GLU A 31 -13.18 19.27 11.37
C GLU A 31 -12.14 18.82 12.40
N GLU A 32 -11.32 19.74 12.91
CA GLU A 32 -10.35 19.46 13.98
C GLU A 32 -11.08 19.00 15.26
N ARG A 33 -12.18 19.67 15.61
CA ARG A 33 -13.06 19.25 16.72
C ARG A 33 -13.63 17.85 16.47
N GLN A 34 -14.14 17.56 15.28
CA GLN A 34 -14.68 16.23 14.95
C GLN A 34 -13.61 15.13 15.00
N ASN A 35 -12.40 15.41 14.51
CA ASN A 35 -11.29 14.46 14.54
C ASN A 35 -10.82 14.21 15.98
N TYR A 36 -10.75 15.25 16.81
CA TYR A 36 -10.48 15.11 18.24
C TYR A 36 -11.56 14.30 18.96
N GLN A 37 -12.85 14.52 18.65
CA GLN A 37 -13.95 13.73 19.20
C GLN A 37 -13.86 12.25 18.80
N ARG A 38 -13.57 11.97 17.51
CA ARG A 38 -13.33 10.60 17.03
C ARG A 38 -12.16 9.95 17.77
N PHE A 39 -11.03 10.66 17.92
CA PHE A 39 -9.88 10.16 18.67
C PHE A 39 -10.24 9.84 20.13
N ARG A 40 -10.99 10.72 20.81
CA ARG A 40 -11.45 10.49 22.18
C ARG A 40 -12.34 9.25 22.33
N GLN A 41 -13.06 8.87 21.28
CA GLN A 41 -13.94 7.70 21.25
C GLN A 41 -13.23 6.40 20.84
N LEU A 42 -11.97 6.46 20.40
CA LEU A 42 -11.22 5.26 20.03
C LEU A 42 -11.00 4.31 21.24
N PRO A 43 -11.04 2.98 21.03
CA PRO A 43 -10.61 2.00 22.02
C PRO A 43 -9.17 2.26 22.49
N PRO A 44 -8.80 1.89 23.74
CA PRO A 44 -7.46 2.15 24.28
C PRO A 44 -6.32 1.68 23.38
N ASP A 45 -6.42 0.48 22.82
CA ASP A 45 -5.40 -0.08 21.92
C ASP A 45 -5.26 0.71 20.61
N GLU A 46 -6.36 1.24 20.10
CA GLU A 46 -6.36 2.06 18.89
C GLU A 46 -5.76 3.44 19.18
N LYS A 47 -6.10 4.05 20.32
CA LYS A 47 -5.45 5.29 20.78
C LYS A 47 -3.95 5.12 20.94
N ALA A 48 -3.50 4.06 21.58
CA ALA A 48 -2.08 3.79 21.78
C ALA A 48 -1.32 3.69 20.45
N ARG A 49 -1.91 3.05 19.43
CA ARG A 49 -1.34 3.00 18.07
C ARG A 49 -1.25 4.38 17.43
N VAL A 50 -2.33 5.17 17.48
CA VAL A 50 -2.35 6.52 16.93
C VAL A 50 -1.30 7.41 17.59
N LEU A 51 -1.15 7.34 18.92
CA LEU A 51 -0.14 8.09 19.66
C LEU A 51 1.29 7.65 19.28
N LYS A 52 1.51 6.34 19.10
CA LYS A 52 2.81 5.81 18.63
C LYS A 52 3.15 6.28 17.22
N ASP A 53 2.17 6.30 16.32
CA ASP A 53 2.37 6.77 14.95
C ASP A 53 2.61 8.29 14.91
N LEU A 54 1.94 9.06 15.78
CA LEU A 54 2.18 10.49 15.97
C LEU A 54 3.61 10.75 16.48
N GLN A 55 4.07 9.97 17.45
CA GLN A 55 5.45 10.07 17.95
C GLN A 55 6.45 9.82 16.82
N ARG A 56 6.29 8.71 16.08
CA ARG A 56 7.16 8.38 14.93
C ARG A 56 7.19 9.49 13.89
N TRP A 57 6.05 10.12 13.62
CA TRP A 57 6.00 11.27 12.73
C TRP A 57 6.76 12.46 13.26
N ASN A 58 6.62 12.80 14.54
CA ASN A 58 7.33 13.92 15.14
C ASN A 58 8.85 13.75 15.02
N GLU A 59 9.34 12.51 15.13
CA GLU A 59 10.73 12.11 14.95
C GLU A 59 11.21 12.16 13.48
N LEU A 60 10.32 12.27 12.48
CA LEU A 60 10.73 12.33 11.07
C LEU A 60 11.46 13.64 10.75
N PRO A 61 12.56 13.59 9.97
CA PRO A 61 13.20 14.77 9.41
C PRO A 61 12.23 15.62 8.58
N ALA A 62 12.41 16.94 8.56
CA ALA A 62 11.54 17.87 7.84
C ALA A 62 11.40 17.53 6.34
N ALA A 63 12.49 17.11 5.70
CA ALA A 63 12.48 16.68 4.30
C ALA A 63 11.57 15.46 4.10
N ARG A 64 11.61 14.49 5.02
CA ARG A 64 10.76 13.29 4.95
C ARG A 64 9.29 13.61 5.20
N LYS A 65 9.00 14.52 6.13
CA LYS A 65 7.63 15.03 6.37
C LYS A 65 7.06 15.67 5.09
N ARG A 66 7.84 16.52 4.42
CA ARG A 66 7.44 17.15 3.14
C ARG A 66 7.16 16.12 2.05
N GLU A 67 8.05 15.15 1.85
CA GLU A 67 7.85 14.08 0.86
C GLU A 67 6.55 13.29 1.09
N LEU A 68 6.26 12.96 2.35
CA LEU A 68 5.02 12.25 2.72
C LEU A 68 3.79 13.13 2.50
N GLN A 69 3.86 14.42 2.81
CA GLN A 69 2.79 15.37 2.54
C GLN A 69 2.51 15.49 1.04
N GLU A 70 3.53 15.68 0.20
CA GLU A 70 3.36 15.74 -1.25
C GLU A 70 2.79 14.44 -1.83
N SER A 71 3.23 13.29 -1.32
CA SER A 71 2.69 11.98 -1.70
C SER A 71 1.20 11.87 -1.37
N TYR A 72 0.81 12.38 -0.22
CA TYR A 72 -0.59 12.43 0.20
C TYR A 72 -1.43 13.38 -0.66
N GLU A 73 -0.92 14.56 -0.98
CA GLU A 73 -1.58 15.50 -1.90
C GLU A 73 -1.76 14.90 -3.29
N ARG A 74 -0.74 14.20 -3.82
CA ARG A 74 -0.86 13.45 -5.08
C ARG A 74 -1.94 12.38 -4.99
N PHE A 75 -1.98 11.64 -3.88
CA PHE A 75 -3.01 10.62 -3.64
C PHE A 75 -4.43 11.21 -3.61
N GLN A 76 -4.63 12.37 -2.97
CA GLN A 76 -5.95 13.02 -2.93
C GLN A 76 -6.45 13.45 -4.30
N LYS A 77 -5.53 13.87 -5.19
CA LYS A 77 -5.82 14.30 -6.56
C LYS A 77 -6.08 13.13 -7.53
N LEU A 78 -5.85 11.88 -7.11
CA LEU A 78 -6.17 10.73 -7.93
C LEU A 78 -7.69 10.58 -8.12
N PRO A 79 -8.14 10.13 -9.30
CA PRO A 79 -9.54 9.75 -9.51
C PRO A 79 -10.02 8.75 -8.44
N PRO A 80 -11.30 8.78 -8.03
CA PRO A 80 -11.84 7.92 -6.99
C PRO A 80 -11.53 6.43 -7.19
N GLU A 81 -11.60 5.94 -8.42
CA GLU A 81 -11.35 4.54 -8.79
C GLU A 81 -9.88 4.17 -8.60
N GLN A 82 -8.97 5.09 -8.91
CA GLN A 82 -7.54 4.88 -8.71
C GLN A 82 -7.19 4.89 -7.22
N ARG A 83 -7.80 5.80 -6.44
CA ARG A 83 -7.67 5.80 -4.99
C ARG A 83 -8.14 4.48 -4.42
N GLU A 84 -9.36 4.05 -4.74
CA GLU A 84 -9.93 2.80 -4.23
C GLU A 84 -9.04 1.59 -4.52
N ARG A 85 -8.49 1.53 -5.73
CA ARG A 85 -7.54 0.48 -6.14
C ARG A 85 -6.28 0.48 -5.28
N LEU A 86 -5.70 1.65 -4.97
CA LEU A 86 -4.55 1.74 -4.07
C LEU A 86 -4.92 1.28 -2.65
N LEU A 87 -6.11 1.64 -2.17
CA LEU A 87 -6.59 1.21 -0.86
C LEU A 87 -6.84 -0.27 -0.77
N LEU A 88 -7.33 -0.89 -1.84
CA LEU A 88 -7.47 -2.33 -1.92
C LEU A 88 -6.10 -3.03 -1.83
N ARG A 89 -5.10 -2.54 -2.55
CA ARG A 89 -3.73 -3.07 -2.47
C ARG A 89 -3.12 -2.91 -1.08
N GLN A 90 -3.36 -1.77 -0.43
CA GLN A 90 -2.93 -1.54 0.95
C GLN A 90 -3.56 -2.54 1.91
N ARG A 91 -4.89 -2.77 1.82
CA ARG A 91 -5.58 -3.78 2.63
C ARG A 91 -5.05 -5.19 2.39
N GLN A 92 -4.77 -5.54 1.13
CA GLN A 92 -4.15 -6.82 0.80
C GLN A 92 -2.77 -6.94 1.45
N TRP A 93 -1.93 -5.91 1.36
CA TRP A 93 -0.63 -5.87 2.02
C TRP A 93 -0.72 -6.09 3.53
N GLU A 94 -1.65 -5.41 4.20
CA GLU A 94 -1.89 -5.50 5.65
C GLU A 94 -2.39 -6.87 6.11
N THR A 95 -2.92 -7.68 5.19
CA THR A 95 -3.39 -9.05 5.47
C THR A 95 -2.41 -10.13 5.00
N MET A 96 -1.35 -9.77 4.29
CA MET A 96 -0.30 -10.72 3.90
C MET A 96 0.45 -11.28 5.12
N PRO A 97 0.70 -12.60 5.16
CA PRO A 97 1.63 -13.21 6.11
C PRO A 97 3.03 -12.57 6.04
N PRO A 98 3.79 -12.54 7.14
CA PRO A 98 5.14 -11.96 7.18
C PRO A 98 6.06 -12.48 6.07
N GLU A 99 6.04 -13.79 5.81
CA GLU A 99 6.87 -14.46 4.81
C GLU A 99 6.50 -14.02 3.39
N GLU A 100 5.20 -13.79 3.14
CA GLU A 100 4.73 -13.26 1.86
C GLU A 100 5.13 -11.80 1.66
N ARG A 101 5.07 -10.97 2.72
CA ARG A 101 5.57 -9.59 2.67
C ARG A 101 7.06 -9.54 2.39
N GLU A 102 7.86 -10.33 3.10
CA GLU A 102 9.31 -10.39 2.90
C GLU A 102 9.64 -10.77 1.45
N ARG A 103 8.94 -11.76 0.90
CA ARG A 103 9.10 -12.15 -0.50
C ARG A 103 8.77 -11.03 -1.48
N VAL A 104 7.66 -10.30 -1.28
CA VAL A 104 7.30 -9.17 -2.14
C VAL A 104 8.36 -8.08 -2.05
N MET A 105 8.88 -7.79 -0.86
CA MET A 105 9.97 -6.82 -0.66
C MET A 105 11.25 -7.25 -1.37
N LYS A 106 11.66 -8.52 -1.27
CA LYS A 106 12.82 -9.07 -2.01
C LYS A 106 12.65 -8.94 -3.52
N ASN A 107 11.47 -9.27 -4.04
CA ASN A 107 11.17 -9.12 -5.47
C ASN A 107 11.21 -7.65 -5.90
N TYR A 108 10.70 -6.74 -5.07
CA TYR A 108 10.74 -5.30 -5.32
C TYR A 108 12.17 -4.77 -5.33
N GLN A 109 13.00 -5.17 -4.36
CA GLN A 109 14.42 -4.80 -4.32
C GLN A 109 15.16 -5.26 -5.58
N ARG A 110 14.97 -6.52 -5.99
CA ARG A 110 15.55 -7.03 -7.24
C ARG A 110 15.08 -6.22 -8.44
N TRP A 111 13.79 -5.89 -8.52
CA TRP A 111 13.26 -5.05 -9.60
C TRP A 111 13.87 -3.64 -9.63
N GLN A 112 14.07 -3.03 -8.47
CA GLN A 112 14.70 -1.71 -8.35
C GLN A 112 16.15 -1.73 -8.85
N GLN A 113 16.86 -2.84 -8.64
CA GLN A 113 18.24 -3.03 -9.11
C GLN A 113 18.37 -3.38 -10.60
N MET A 114 17.27 -3.81 -11.25
CA MET A 114 17.31 -4.14 -12.69
C MET A 114 17.51 -2.91 -13.56
N THR A 115 18.31 -3.05 -14.63
CA THR A 115 18.47 -2.05 -15.69
C THR A 115 17.17 -1.88 -16.50
N PRO A 116 16.99 -0.77 -17.23
CA PRO A 116 15.86 -0.60 -18.13
C PRO A 116 15.67 -1.77 -19.11
N GLU A 117 16.77 -2.31 -19.64
CA GLU A 117 16.81 -3.43 -20.59
C GLU A 117 16.37 -4.73 -19.91
N GLU A 118 16.90 -5.04 -18.72
CA GLU A 118 16.50 -6.21 -17.94
C GLU A 118 15.01 -6.17 -17.59
N ARG A 119 14.51 -4.98 -17.20
CA ARG A 119 13.07 -4.79 -16.97
C ARG A 119 12.26 -4.96 -18.25
N ALA A 120 12.77 -4.54 -19.41
CA ALA A 120 12.11 -4.72 -20.69
C ALA A 120 12.04 -6.19 -21.08
N GLN A 121 13.13 -6.94 -20.93
CA GLN A 121 13.16 -8.38 -21.14
C GLN A 121 12.23 -9.12 -20.18
N ALA A 122 12.21 -8.75 -18.90
CA ALA A 122 11.29 -9.35 -17.93
C ALA A 122 9.82 -9.12 -18.30
N ARG A 123 9.47 -7.91 -18.78
CA ARG A 123 8.13 -7.61 -19.31
C ARG A 123 7.82 -8.42 -20.56
N GLU A 124 8.80 -8.60 -21.44
CA GLU A 124 8.64 -9.34 -22.68
C GLU A 124 8.41 -10.83 -22.42
N ARG A 125 9.19 -11.47 -21.54
CA ARG A 125 8.96 -12.86 -21.11
C ARG A 125 7.54 -13.06 -20.58
N LEU A 126 7.03 -12.10 -19.79
CA LEU A 126 5.66 -12.15 -19.27
C LEU A 126 4.59 -12.00 -20.38
N ARG A 127 4.87 -11.20 -21.41
CA ARG A 127 3.97 -11.06 -22.57
C ARG A 127 3.93 -12.32 -23.43
N GLN A 128 5.03 -13.07 -23.48
CA GLN A 128 5.15 -14.30 -24.26
C GLN A 128 4.43 -15.49 -23.63
N ILE A 129 4.03 -15.43 -22.35
CA ILE A 129 3.21 -16.49 -21.74
C ILE A 129 1.81 -16.48 -22.39
N PRO A 130 1.40 -17.55 -23.10
CA PRO A 130 0.11 -17.62 -23.78
C PRO A 130 -1.07 -17.37 -22.82
N PRO A 131 -2.15 -16.69 -23.24
CA PRO A 131 -3.29 -16.40 -22.37
C PRO A 131 -3.88 -17.64 -21.68
N ALA A 132 -4.00 -18.75 -22.41
CA ALA A 132 -4.52 -20.02 -21.88
C ALA A 132 -3.59 -20.59 -20.78
N GLU A 133 -2.28 -20.45 -20.95
CA GLU A 133 -1.31 -20.89 -19.93
C GLU A 133 -1.39 -20.00 -18.69
N ARG A 134 -1.50 -18.68 -18.86
CA ARG A 134 -1.71 -17.74 -17.74
C ARG A 134 -2.97 -18.06 -16.95
N GLU A 135 -4.07 -18.40 -17.63
CA GLU A 135 -5.32 -18.78 -16.99
C GLU A 135 -5.19 -20.11 -16.25
N ARG A 136 -4.60 -21.13 -16.87
CA ARG A 136 -4.31 -22.41 -16.21
C ARG A 136 -3.51 -22.23 -14.93
N LEU A 137 -2.47 -21.42 -14.97
CA LEU A 137 -1.64 -21.16 -13.79
C LEU A 137 -2.42 -20.40 -12.71
N ARG A 138 -3.29 -19.45 -13.09
CA ARG A 138 -4.18 -18.75 -12.15
C ARG A 138 -5.15 -19.71 -11.47
N GLU A 139 -5.73 -20.64 -12.20
CA GLU A 139 -6.65 -21.64 -11.65
C GLU A 139 -5.95 -22.65 -10.75
N GLN A 140 -4.76 -23.12 -11.14
CA GLN A 140 -3.91 -23.95 -10.28
C GLN A 140 -3.59 -23.21 -8.98
N TRP A 141 -3.24 -21.92 -9.07
CA TRP A 141 -2.91 -21.10 -7.91
C TRP A 141 -4.05 -20.97 -6.90
N LYS A 142 -5.28 -20.73 -7.40
CA LYS A 142 -6.48 -20.61 -6.56
C LYS A 142 -6.74 -21.87 -5.75
N LYS A 143 -6.55 -23.03 -6.37
CA LYS A 143 -6.80 -24.36 -5.78
C LYS A 143 -5.64 -24.87 -4.91
N ALA A 144 -4.42 -24.36 -5.13
CA ALA A 144 -3.23 -24.86 -4.49
C ALA A 144 -3.16 -24.54 -2.98
N THR A 145 -2.69 -25.53 -2.20
CA THR A 145 -2.31 -25.35 -0.79
C THR A 145 -1.10 -24.40 -0.67
N PRO A 146 -0.77 -23.89 0.53
CA PRO A 146 0.45 -23.08 0.73
C PRO A 146 1.73 -23.74 0.19
N GLU A 147 1.89 -25.06 0.41
CA GLU A 147 3.03 -25.86 -0.02
C GLU A 147 3.02 -26.08 -1.55
N GLU A 148 1.86 -26.35 -2.14
CA GLU A 148 1.71 -26.46 -3.59
C GLU A 148 1.98 -25.12 -4.30
N ARG A 149 1.55 -24.01 -3.72
CA ARG A 149 1.88 -22.66 -4.19
C ARG A 149 3.37 -22.41 -4.15
N GLU A 150 4.07 -22.92 -3.13
CA GLU A 150 5.53 -22.82 -3.05
C GLU A 150 6.21 -23.61 -4.16
N ARG A 151 5.77 -24.85 -4.41
CA ARG A 151 6.26 -25.67 -5.52
C ARG A 151 6.02 -25.02 -6.88
N LEU A 152 4.82 -24.46 -7.11
CA LEU A 152 4.51 -23.71 -8.33
C LEU A 152 5.43 -22.48 -8.47
N ARG A 153 5.69 -21.74 -7.38
CA ARG A 153 6.63 -20.60 -7.42
C ARG A 153 8.05 -21.02 -7.77
N GLU A 154 8.54 -22.10 -7.20
CA GLU A 154 9.89 -22.61 -7.48
C GLU A 154 10.01 -23.03 -8.94
N ARG A 155 9.00 -23.75 -9.46
CA ARG A 155 8.93 -24.17 -10.86
C ARG A 155 9.01 -23.01 -11.84
N TYR A 156 8.35 -21.88 -11.54
CA TYR A 156 8.30 -20.71 -12.41
C TYR A 156 9.24 -19.58 -11.95
N ARG A 157 10.21 -19.88 -11.07
CA ARG A 157 11.22 -18.92 -10.60
C ARG A 157 11.98 -18.38 -11.81
N GLY A 158 11.98 -17.06 -12.00
CA GLY A 158 12.64 -16.40 -13.14
C GLY A 158 11.83 -16.34 -14.45
N GLN A 159 10.73 -17.10 -14.55
CA GLN A 159 9.82 -17.09 -15.71
C GLN A 159 8.55 -16.26 -15.45
N GLY A 160 8.29 -15.88 -14.19
CA GLY A 160 7.18 -15.02 -13.78
C GLY A 160 5.93 -15.82 -13.40
N PRO A 161 5.74 -16.20 -12.13
CA PRO A 161 4.59 -16.99 -11.68
C PRO A 161 3.34 -16.17 -11.30
N PRO A 162 2.20 -16.84 -11.04
CA PRO A 162 0.92 -16.22 -10.73
C PRO A 162 0.99 -15.69 -9.31
N HIS A 163 1.05 -14.37 -9.19
CA HIS A 163 0.48 -13.71 -8.03
C HIS A 163 -0.06 -12.37 -8.47
N GLY A 164 -1.35 -12.21 -8.21
CA GLY A 164 -2.17 -11.12 -8.71
C GLY A 164 -1.74 -9.79 -8.14
N GLN A 165 -1.09 -8.99 -8.97
CA GLN A 165 -1.63 -7.69 -9.31
C GLN A 165 -1.48 -7.57 -10.83
N GLU A 166 -2.57 -7.81 -11.56
CA GLU A 166 -2.72 -7.15 -12.85
C GLU A 166 -2.39 -5.69 -12.57
N ARG A 167 -1.34 -5.17 -13.22
CA ARG A 167 -1.22 -3.73 -13.37
C ARG A 167 -2.43 -3.37 -14.23
N PRO A 168 -3.45 -2.69 -13.70
CA PRO A 168 -4.34 -2.00 -14.60
C PRO A 168 -3.49 -0.97 -15.32
N ARG A 169 -3.60 -0.99 -16.64
CA ARG A 169 -3.14 0.11 -17.47
C ARG A 169 -3.85 1.39 -17.05
#